data_AF-A0A9D5J478-F1
#
_entry.id   AF-A0A9D5J478-F1
#
_cell.length_a   1.000
_cell.length_b   1.000
_cell.length_c   1.000
_cell.angle_alpha   90.00
_cell.angle_beta   90.00
_cell.angle_gamma   90.00
#
_symmetry.space_group_name_H-M   'P 1'
#
loop_
_entity.id
_entity.type
_entity.pdbx_description
1 polymer ?
#
loop_
_entity_poly.entity_id
_entity_poly.type
_entity_poly.pdbx_seq_one_letter_code
_entity_poly.pdbx_strand_id
1 'polypeptide(L)'
;MLMMLCTACEFKLKPNEYGDDAETMKVERYDRLQSRYLITGDFSALQQMNTEYPIETRTLIEKMLQIGEVSDHDINEKFLRFYQDSTLQTLINDAESEYANMEDINDALEKSFSNLKQWLPDMPLPHVYSQIGALTQSIVVGDRMIGVSLDKYMGAKYPLYKKYGYSPEQLESMGRNNIVPDCITFYLLSLYPMDNYDSRSQLEKDLHMGKVMWVVNKALGHHFYDTNYVSMVGKYMRRHSGVSVAQLLESNDYSIFK
;
A
#
# COMPACT_ATOMS: atom_id res chain seq x y z
N MET A 1 -40.41 -10.04 3.09
CA MET A 1 -39.58 -9.10 2.31
C MET A 1 -38.23 -9.75 2.14
N LEU A 2 -37.89 -10.11 0.92
CA LEU A 2 -36.86 -11.09 0.54
C LEU A 2 -35.45 -10.55 0.85
N MET A 3 -34.71 -11.23 1.72
CA MET A 3 -33.25 -11.11 1.83
C MET A 3 -32.62 -11.69 0.56
N MET A 4 -31.99 -10.86 -0.26
CA MET A 4 -31.02 -11.33 -1.26
C MET A 4 -29.65 -11.45 -0.60
N LEU A 5 -29.31 -12.68 -0.23
CA LEU A 5 -27.95 -13.13 -0.06
C LEU A 5 -27.39 -13.39 -1.46
N CYS A 6 -26.58 -12.49 -2.00
CA CYS A 6 -25.79 -12.78 -3.19
C CYS A 6 -24.51 -13.50 -2.75
N THR A 7 -24.60 -14.81 -2.58
CA THR A 7 -23.47 -15.71 -2.72
C THR A 7 -23.07 -15.73 -4.19
N ALA A 8 -21.96 -15.09 -4.55
CA ALA A 8 -21.36 -15.18 -5.87
C ALA A 8 -20.02 -15.94 -5.77
N CYS A 9 -20.06 -17.15 -6.32
CA CYS A 9 -18.99 -18.05 -6.77
C CYS A 9 -17.55 -17.82 -6.28
N GLU A 10 -17.07 -18.80 -5.51
CA GLU A 10 -15.65 -19.13 -5.35
C GLU A 10 -14.98 -19.35 -6.72
N PHE A 11 -14.17 -18.40 -7.17
CA PHE A 11 -13.05 -18.72 -8.05
C PHE A 11 -11.87 -19.16 -7.17
N LYS A 12 -11.58 -20.47 -7.19
CA LYS A 12 -10.33 -21.02 -6.66
C LYS A 12 -9.17 -20.52 -7.51
N LEU A 13 -8.68 -19.31 -7.21
CA LEU A 13 -7.28 -19.00 -7.44
C LEU A 13 -6.49 -19.93 -6.52
N LYS A 14 -5.62 -20.76 -7.10
CA LYS A 14 -4.60 -21.43 -6.29
C LYS A 14 -3.87 -20.32 -5.52
N PRO A 15 -3.64 -20.48 -4.21
CA PRO A 15 -2.66 -19.63 -3.56
C PRO A 15 -1.38 -19.82 -4.36
N ASN A 16 -0.82 -18.75 -4.93
CA ASN A 16 0.59 -18.79 -5.23
C ASN A 16 1.24 -19.05 -3.87
N GLU A 17 1.81 -20.25 -3.71
CA GLU A 17 2.72 -20.54 -2.63
C GLU A 17 3.96 -19.70 -2.90
N TYR A 18 3.89 -18.42 -2.57
CA TYR A 18 5.07 -17.61 -2.37
C TYR A 18 5.85 -18.33 -1.28
N GLY A 19 6.94 -19.00 -1.69
CA GLY A 19 7.74 -19.85 -0.83
C GLY A 19 8.22 -19.08 0.39
N ASP A 20 8.39 -19.77 1.50
CA ASP A 20 8.93 -19.26 2.78
C ASP A 20 10.45 -18.96 2.70
N ASP A 21 10.96 -18.76 1.48
CA ASP A 21 12.32 -18.33 1.25
C ASP A 21 12.33 -16.82 1.45
N ALA A 22 12.94 -16.38 2.54
CA ALA A 22 13.21 -14.98 2.82
C ALA A 22 14.19 -14.40 1.78
N GLU A 23 13.72 -14.24 0.54
CA GLU A 23 14.31 -13.32 -0.41
C GLU A 23 14.26 -11.92 0.22
N THR A 24 15.40 -11.24 0.17
CA THR A 24 15.56 -9.85 0.62
C THR A 24 14.34 -9.02 0.24
N MET A 25 13.74 -8.32 1.20
CA MET A 25 12.53 -7.52 0.96
C MET A 25 12.81 -6.43 -0.08
N LYS A 26 12.33 -6.65 -1.30
CA LYS A 26 12.52 -5.76 -2.45
C LYS A 26 11.20 -5.50 -3.13
N VAL A 27 11.08 -4.32 -3.73
CA VAL A 27 9.91 -3.95 -4.53
C VAL A 27 9.98 -4.65 -5.89
N GLU A 28 9.02 -5.53 -6.14
CA GLU A 28 8.81 -6.15 -7.44
C GLU A 28 8.27 -5.14 -8.45
N ARG A 29 8.92 -5.07 -9.62
CA ARG A 29 8.72 -4.00 -10.61
C ARG A 29 7.61 -4.31 -11.61
N TYR A 30 6.41 -4.63 -11.11
CA TYR A 30 5.23 -4.86 -11.96
C TYR A 30 4.89 -3.63 -12.84
N ASP A 31 5.13 -2.42 -12.36
CA ASP A 31 5.04 -1.16 -13.10
C ASP A 31 5.82 -1.16 -14.43
N ARG A 32 6.93 -1.90 -14.53
CA ARG A 32 7.73 -1.98 -15.77
C ARG A 32 7.06 -2.86 -16.82
N LEU A 33 6.42 -3.96 -16.40
CA LEU A 33 5.61 -4.78 -17.31
C LEU A 33 4.39 -4.00 -17.78
N GLN A 34 3.73 -3.31 -16.84
CA GLN A 34 2.63 -2.41 -17.13
C GLN A 34 3.03 -1.32 -18.14
N SER A 35 4.15 -0.62 -17.91
CA SER A 35 4.67 0.42 -18.83
C SER A 35 4.92 -0.14 -20.23
N ARG A 36 5.65 -1.26 -20.34
CA ARG A 36 5.92 -1.91 -21.63
C ARG A 36 4.63 -2.22 -22.39
N TYR A 37 3.65 -2.83 -21.74
CA TYR A 37 2.38 -3.13 -22.38
C TYR A 37 1.63 -1.86 -22.81
N LEU A 38 1.49 -0.89 -21.91
CA LEU A 38 0.63 0.28 -22.12
C LEU A 38 1.24 1.35 -23.04
N ILE A 39 2.57 1.39 -23.19
CA ILE A 39 3.27 2.31 -24.09
C ILE A 39 3.47 1.67 -25.47
N THR A 40 3.91 0.41 -25.52
CA THR A 40 4.38 -0.22 -26.76
C THR A 40 3.41 -1.25 -27.35
N GLY A 41 2.36 -1.64 -26.61
CA GLY A 41 1.45 -2.71 -27.01
C GLY A 41 2.07 -4.10 -26.90
N ASP A 42 3.10 -4.28 -26.06
CA ASP A 42 3.83 -5.53 -25.91
C ASP A 42 2.98 -6.63 -25.25
N PHE A 43 2.44 -7.53 -26.07
CA PHE A 43 1.64 -8.66 -25.61
C PHE A 43 2.41 -9.68 -24.76
N SER A 44 3.75 -9.74 -24.87
CA SER A 44 4.55 -10.61 -23.99
C SER A 44 4.56 -10.08 -22.57
N ALA A 45 4.63 -8.76 -22.39
CA ALA A 45 4.52 -8.12 -21.08
C ALA A 45 3.12 -8.36 -20.49
N LEU A 46 2.06 -8.21 -21.30
CA LEU A 46 0.70 -8.55 -20.88
C LEU A 46 0.55 -10.01 -20.45
N GLN A 47 1.17 -10.94 -21.18
CA GLN A 47 1.15 -12.36 -20.80
C GLN A 47 1.81 -12.56 -19.42
N GLN A 48 3.00 -11.96 -19.20
CA GLN A 48 3.70 -12.02 -17.92
C GLN A 48 2.89 -11.42 -16.78
N MET A 49 2.23 -10.28 -17.00
CA MET A 49 1.32 -9.68 -16.02
C MET A 49 0.23 -10.70 -15.60
N ASN A 50 -0.39 -11.40 -16.55
CA ASN A 50 -1.45 -12.35 -16.25
C ASN A 50 -0.97 -13.69 -15.66
N THR A 51 0.27 -14.11 -15.92
CA THR A 51 0.79 -15.41 -15.45
C THR A 51 1.64 -15.31 -14.19
N GLU A 52 2.49 -14.30 -14.10
CA GLU A 52 3.43 -14.10 -12.98
C GLU A 52 2.81 -13.18 -11.91
N TYR A 53 1.99 -12.21 -12.32
CA TYR A 53 1.37 -11.20 -11.44
C TYR A 53 -0.18 -11.20 -11.50
N PRO A 54 -0.85 -12.36 -11.37
CA PRO A 54 -2.29 -12.45 -11.59
C PRO A 54 -3.11 -11.66 -10.56
N ILE A 55 -2.62 -11.53 -9.31
CA ILE A 55 -3.36 -10.86 -8.24
C ILE A 55 -3.23 -9.33 -8.40
N GLU A 56 -2.03 -8.86 -8.73
CA GLU A 56 -1.71 -7.46 -8.99
C GLU A 56 -2.47 -6.96 -10.21
N THR A 57 -2.48 -7.75 -11.29
CA THR A 57 -3.22 -7.44 -12.52
C THR A 57 -4.72 -7.34 -12.28
N ARG A 58 -5.28 -8.33 -11.55
CA ARG A 58 -6.70 -8.31 -11.17
C ARG A 58 -7.03 -7.14 -10.28
N THR A 59 -6.21 -6.87 -9.26
CA THR A 59 -6.43 -5.78 -8.32
C THR A 59 -6.41 -4.43 -9.03
N LEU A 60 -5.45 -4.20 -9.91
CA LEU A 60 -5.36 -2.99 -10.72
C LEU A 60 -6.62 -2.81 -11.57
N ILE A 61 -6.99 -3.82 -12.37
CA ILE A 61 -8.09 -3.73 -13.34
C ILE A 61 -9.46 -3.63 -12.64
N GLU A 62 -9.73 -4.52 -11.70
CA GLU A 62 -11.08 -4.70 -11.13
C GLU A 62 -11.35 -3.78 -9.95
N LYS A 63 -10.33 -3.50 -9.11
CA LYS A 63 -10.51 -2.77 -7.85
C LYS A 63 -10.09 -1.32 -7.94
N MET A 64 -8.95 -1.04 -8.59
CA MET A 64 -8.42 0.31 -8.68
C MET A 64 -9.02 1.09 -9.85
N LEU A 65 -8.90 0.56 -11.06
CA LEU A 65 -9.35 1.24 -12.28
C LEU A 65 -10.84 1.03 -12.53
N GLN A 66 -11.39 -0.10 -12.07
CA GLN A 66 -12.81 -0.46 -12.20
C GLN A 66 -13.29 -0.44 -13.67
N ILE A 67 -12.45 -0.94 -14.58
CA ILE A 67 -12.70 -0.90 -16.03
C ILE A 67 -13.35 -2.18 -16.58
N GLY A 68 -13.56 -3.20 -15.74
CA GLY A 68 -14.15 -4.49 -16.11
C GLY A 68 -13.59 -5.63 -15.27
N GLU A 69 -13.83 -6.86 -15.69
CA GLU A 69 -13.26 -8.07 -15.08
C GLU A 69 -12.10 -8.62 -15.92
N VAL A 70 -11.08 -9.22 -15.30
CA VAL A 70 -9.95 -9.81 -16.06
C VAL A 70 -10.37 -10.99 -16.96
N SER A 71 -11.55 -11.53 -16.74
CA SER A 71 -12.17 -12.56 -17.58
C SER A 71 -12.93 -12.01 -18.79
N ASP A 72 -13.17 -10.69 -18.88
CA ASP A 72 -13.88 -10.12 -20.02
C ASP A 72 -13.07 -10.28 -21.30
N HIS A 73 -13.73 -10.69 -22.39
CA HIS A 73 -13.08 -10.91 -23.68
C HIS A 73 -12.34 -9.65 -24.20
N ASP A 74 -12.87 -8.47 -23.91
CA ASP A 74 -12.35 -7.18 -24.37
C ASP A 74 -11.52 -6.44 -23.31
N ILE A 75 -11.18 -7.06 -22.17
CA ILE A 75 -10.52 -6.36 -21.06
C ILE A 75 -9.18 -5.73 -21.44
N ASN A 76 -8.38 -6.43 -22.24
CA ASN A 76 -7.07 -5.96 -22.66
C ASN A 76 -7.19 -4.69 -23.53
N GLU A 77 -8.18 -4.67 -24.43
CA GLU A 77 -8.45 -3.48 -25.25
C GLU A 77 -8.95 -2.31 -24.39
N LYS A 78 -9.82 -2.57 -23.42
CA LYS A 78 -10.27 -1.55 -22.44
C LYS A 78 -9.11 -1.00 -21.63
N PHE A 79 -8.22 -1.87 -21.15
CA PHE A 79 -7.06 -1.49 -20.35
C PHE A 79 -6.08 -0.62 -21.14
N LEU A 80 -5.74 -1.03 -22.37
CA LEU A 80 -4.91 -0.21 -23.26
C LEU A 80 -5.58 1.13 -23.57
N ARG A 81 -6.87 1.12 -23.94
CA ARG A 81 -7.64 2.35 -24.25
C ARG A 81 -7.69 3.29 -23.05
N PHE A 82 -7.82 2.79 -21.84
CA PHE A 82 -7.84 3.61 -20.63
C PHE A 82 -6.58 4.47 -20.50
N TYR A 83 -5.40 3.89 -20.76
CA TYR A 83 -4.11 4.59 -20.67
C TYR A 83 -3.70 5.33 -21.95
N GLN A 84 -4.48 5.30 -23.03
CA GLN A 84 -4.14 6.05 -24.26
C GLN A 84 -4.23 7.57 -24.11
N ASP A 85 -4.87 8.08 -23.05
CA ASP A 85 -4.85 9.51 -22.75
C ASP A 85 -3.43 10.04 -22.56
N SER A 86 -3.13 11.20 -23.16
CA SER A 86 -1.79 11.77 -23.13
C SER A 86 -1.31 12.11 -21.72
N THR A 87 -2.21 12.43 -20.79
CA THR A 87 -1.88 12.69 -19.39
C THR A 87 -1.40 11.40 -18.71
N LEU A 88 -2.06 10.28 -18.95
CA LEU A 88 -1.67 8.98 -18.37
C LEU A 88 -0.40 8.43 -19.01
N GLN A 89 -0.19 8.65 -20.31
CA GLN A 89 1.09 8.33 -20.96
C GLN A 89 2.24 9.16 -20.36
N THR A 90 2.06 10.46 -20.14
CA THR A 90 3.05 11.29 -19.42
C THR A 90 3.32 10.75 -18.02
N LEU A 91 2.27 10.37 -17.29
CA LEU A 91 2.38 9.84 -15.93
C LEU A 91 3.22 8.55 -15.87
N ILE A 92 3.00 7.61 -16.81
CA ILE A 92 3.80 6.37 -16.89
C ILE A 92 5.28 6.72 -17.13
N ASN A 93 5.56 7.55 -18.13
CA ASN A 93 6.94 7.92 -18.51
C ASN A 93 7.67 8.64 -17.37
N ASP A 94 7.00 9.58 -16.70
CA ASP A 94 7.58 10.34 -15.60
C ASP A 94 7.87 9.42 -14.40
N ALA A 95 6.94 8.51 -14.06
CA ALA A 95 7.14 7.54 -12.99
C ALA A 95 8.28 6.56 -13.30
N GLU A 96 8.37 6.07 -14.54
CA GLU A 96 9.48 5.21 -14.98
C GLU A 96 10.84 5.90 -14.80
N SER A 97 10.92 7.20 -15.12
CA SER A 97 12.13 8.00 -14.93
C SER A 97 12.45 8.26 -13.45
N GLU A 98 11.48 8.69 -12.65
CA GLU A 98 11.66 9.01 -11.22
C GLU A 98 12.07 7.77 -10.40
N TYR A 99 11.53 6.61 -10.79
CA TYR A 99 11.75 5.33 -10.10
C TYR A 99 12.66 4.38 -10.90
N ALA A 100 13.58 4.93 -11.70
CA ALA A 100 14.61 4.13 -12.37
C ALA A 100 15.48 3.37 -11.35
N ASN A 101 15.83 4.02 -10.23
CA ASN A 101 16.49 3.44 -9.06
C ASN A 101 15.47 3.31 -7.90
N MET A 102 15.52 2.18 -7.18
CA MET A 102 14.66 1.87 -6.02
C MET A 102 15.48 1.40 -4.80
N GLU A 103 16.80 1.52 -4.83
CA GLU A 103 17.69 0.97 -3.80
C GLU A 103 17.42 1.59 -2.43
N ASP A 104 17.21 2.91 -2.39
CA ASP A 104 16.83 3.63 -1.16
C ASP A 104 15.53 3.10 -0.54
N ILE A 105 14.52 2.83 -1.37
CA ILE A 105 13.23 2.29 -0.94
C ILE A 105 13.38 0.84 -0.47
N ASN A 106 14.12 0.01 -1.23
CA ASN A 106 14.37 -1.38 -0.89
C ASN A 106 15.12 -1.51 0.45
N ASP A 107 16.22 -0.78 0.61
CA ASP A 107 17.04 -0.78 1.84
C ASP A 107 16.21 -0.32 3.04
N ALA A 108 15.40 0.72 2.86
CA ALA A 108 14.54 1.24 3.92
C ALA A 108 13.40 0.28 4.28
N LEU A 109 12.78 -0.41 3.31
CA LEU A 109 11.80 -1.46 3.56
C LEU A 109 12.42 -2.64 4.32
N GLU A 110 13.52 -3.20 3.80
CA GLU A 110 14.22 -4.33 4.41
C GLU A 110 14.61 -4.03 5.86
N LYS A 111 15.24 -2.87 6.10
CA LYS A 111 15.61 -2.44 7.44
C LYS A 111 14.40 -2.28 8.36
N SER A 112 13.35 -1.63 7.89
CA SER A 112 12.19 -1.31 8.73
C SER A 112 11.39 -2.55 9.09
N PHE A 113 11.19 -3.48 8.14
CA PHE A 113 10.52 -4.74 8.41
C PHE A 113 11.37 -5.70 9.23
N SER A 114 12.70 -5.69 9.07
CA SER A 114 13.62 -6.39 9.97
C SER A 114 13.49 -5.89 11.42
N ASN A 115 13.40 -4.57 11.61
CA ASN A 115 13.13 -3.99 12.93
C ASN A 115 11.76 -4.43 13.47
N LEU A 116 10.71 -4.42 12.65
CA LEU A 116 9.38 -4.90 13.06
C LEU A 116 9.40 -6.36 13.51
N LYS A 117 10.10 -7.25 12.80
CA LYS A 117 10.19 -8.68 13.15
C LYS A 117 10.87 -8.93 14.49
N GLN A 118 11.70 -8.02 14.99
CA GLN A 118 12.26 -8.12 16.34
C GLN A 118 11.18 -7.96 17.42
N TRP A 119 10.16 -7.14 17.17
CA TRP A 119 9.07 -6.89 18.12
C TRP A 119 7.81 -7.72 17.85
N LEU A 120 7.63 -8.15 16.60
CA LEU A 120 6.48 -8.90 16.09
C LEU A 120 6.99 -10.14 15.32
N PRO A 121 7.55 -11.15 16.01
CA PRO A 121 8.19 -12.29 15.36
C PRO A 121 7.23 -13.12 14.51
N ASP A 122 5.94 -13.16 14.87
CA ASP A 122 4.91 -13.92 14.13
C ASP A 122 4.25 -13.10 13.00
N MET A 123 4.65 -11.83 12.81
CA MET A 123 4.11 -11.01 11.73
C MET A 123 4.49 -11.61 10.36
N PRO A 124 3.51 -11.87 9.46
CA PRO A 124 3.82 -12.29 8.10
C PRO A 124 4.56 -11.17 7.38
N LEU A 125 5.59 -11.51 6.60
CA LEU A 125 6.25 -10.53 5.74
C LEU A 125 5.42 -10.34 4.47
N PRO A 126 5.23 -9.09 4.00
CA PRO A 126 4.53 -8.84 2.77
C PRO A 126 5.43 -8.96 1.54
N HIS A 127 4.83 -9.34 0.42
CA HIS A 127 5.38 -9.08 -0.91
C HIS A 127 5.06 -7.63 -1.30
N VAL A 128 6.05 -6.87 -1.73
CA VAL A 128 5.86 -5.47 -2.11
C VAL A 128 6.05 -5.34 -3.61
N TYR A 129 5.11 -4.73 -4.31
CA TYR A 129 5.20 -4.48 -5.74
C TYR A 129 4.86 -3.03 -6.07
N SER A 130 5.41 -2.51 -7.16
CA SER A 130 5.08 -1.19 -7.69
C SER A 130 4.15 -1.26 -8.89
N GLN A 131 3.29 -0.26 -9.05
CA GLN A 131 2.34 -0.13 -10.16
C GLN A 131 2.09 1.35 -10.51
N ILE A 132 1.43 1.60 -11.63
CA ILE A 132 0.88 2.91 -12.02
C ILE A 132 -0.64 2.86 -11.87
N GLY A 133 -1.19 3.53 -10.85
CA GLY A 133 -2.58 3.42 -10.43
C GLY A 133 -3.54 4.46 -11.03
N ALA A 134 -3.07 5.30 -11.95
CA ALA A 134 -3.83 6.43 -12.51
C ALA A 134 -4.36 7.40 -11.43
N LEU A 135 -3.52 7.70 -10.44
CA LEU A 135 -3.76 8.62 -9.32
C LEU A 135 -4.93 8.25 -8.39
N THR A 136 -5.41 7.00 -8.45
CA THR A 136 -6.56 6.51 -7.68
C THR A 136 -6.21 6.32 -6.20
N GLN A 137 -5.36 5.35 -5.86
CA GLN A 137 -4.99 4.98 -4.49
C GLN A 137 -3.46 4.89 -4.38
N SER A 138 -2.89 5.38 -3.27
CA SER A 138 -1.43 5.37 -3.08
C SER A 138 -0.87 4.00 -2.73
N ILE A 139 -1.50 3.33 -1.75
CA ILE A 139 -1.11 2.00 -1.27
C ILE A 139 -2.34 1.09 -1.31
N VAL A 140 -2.16 -0.13 -1.80
CA VAL A 140 -3.16 -1.20 -1.75
C VAL A 140 -2.60 -2.35 -0.93
N VAL A 141 -3.38 -2.87 0.01
CA VAL A 141 -2.96 -4.00 0.86
C VAL A 141 -3.99 -5.11 0.78
N GLY A 142 -3.53 -6.35 0.61
CA GLY A 142 -4.37 -7.55 0.59
C GLY A 142 -3.53 -8.81 0.39
N ASP A 143 -3.94 -9.93 0.98
CA ASP A 143 -3.31 -11.25 0.81
C ASP A 143 -1.77 -11.27 1.00
N ARG A 144 -1.28 -10.57 2.04
CA ARG A 144 0.17 -10.36 2.31
C ARG A 144 0.91 -9.63 1.18
N MET A 145 0.22 -8.82 0.39
CA MET A 145 0.84 -7.94 -0.61
C MET A 145 0.64 -6.47 -0.25
N ILE A 146 1.60 -5.65 -0.67
CA ILE A 146 1.55 -4.19 -0.65
C ILE A 146 1.82 -3.70 -2.07
N GLY A 147 0.81 -3.16 -2.72
CA GLY A 147 0.92 -2.47 -4.00
C GLY A 147 1.18 -0.98 -3.81
N VAL A 148 2.29 -0.48 -4.38
CA VAL A 148 2.69 0.93 -4.33
C VAL A 148 2.40 1.61 -5.68
N SER A 149 1.45 2.53 -5.70
CA SER A 149 1.17 3.35 -6.89
C SER A 149 2.19 4.47 -7.00
N LEU A 150 3.23 4.28 -7.81
CA LEU A 150 4.37 5.21 -7.92
C LEU A 150 3.94 6.61 -8.36
N ASP A 151 2.92 6.67 -9.20
CA ASP A 151 2.32 7.89 -9.70
C ASP A 151 1.65 8.75 -8.61
N LYS A 152 1.47 8.21 -7.38
CA LYS A 152 1.02 8.96 -6.20
C LYS A 152 2.16 9.57 -5.38
N TYR A 153 3.42 9.31 -5.74
CA TYR A 153 4.59 9.70 -4.94
C TYR A 153 5.62 10.56 -5.71
N MET A 154 5.20 11.19 -6.82
CA MET A 154 6.01 12.07 -7.68
C MET A 154 6.49 13.40 -7.04
N GLY A 155 6.13 13.66 -5.78
CA GLY A 155 6.48 14.86 -5.03
C GLY A 155 5.47 15.99 -5.15
N ALA A 156 5.35 16.80 -4.09
CA ALA A 156 4.36 17.87 -3.96
C ALA A 156 4.33 18.89 -5.12
N LYS A 157 5.45 19.04 -5.84
CA LYS A 157 5.60 20.00 -6.95
C LYS A 157 5.36 19.39 -8.32
N TYR A 158 5.02 18.11 -8.41
CA TYR A 158 4.79 17.44 -9.68
C TYR A 158 3.68 18.14 -10.49
N PRO A 159 3.94 18.61 -11.72
CA PRO A 159 3.03 19.49 -12.44
C PRO A 159 1.63 18.92 -12.68
N LEU A 160 1.50 17.61 -12.92
CA LEU A 160 0.19 17.00 -13.21
C LEU A 160 -0.75 17.03 -12.01
N TYR A 161 -0.24 16.98 -10.77
CA TYR A 161 -1.07 17.03 -9.57
C TYR A 161 -1.95 18.28 -9.48
N LYS A 162 -1.52 19.40 -10.09
CA LYS A 162 -2.29 20.65 -10.14
C LYS A 162 -3.63 20.50 -10.86
N LYS A 163 -3.78 19.52 -11.75
CA LYS A 163 -5.03 19.24 -12.48
C LYS A 163 -6.06 18.48 -11.66
N TYR A 164 -5.67 17.89 -10.52
CA TYR A 164 -6.49 16.95 -9.74
C TYR A 164 -6.98 17.51 -8.40
N GLY A 165 -6.73 18.80 -8.11
CA GLY A 165 -7.34 19.50 -6.97
C GLY A 165 -6.87 19.03 -5.59
N TYR A 166 -5.69 18.43 -5.48
CA TYR A 166 -5.13 18.02 -4.19
C TYR A 166 -4.90 19.23 -3.26
N SER A 167 -5.23 19.05 -1.98
CA SER A 167 -4.93 20.04 -0.95
C SER A 167 -3.41 20.10 -0.66
N PRO A 168 -2.90 21.20 -0.08
CA PRO A 168 -1.50 21.28 0.34
C PRO A 168 -1.07 20.11 1.24
N GLU A 169 -1.93 19.71 2.18
CA GLU A 169 -1.67 18.62 3.12
C GLU A 169 -1.57 17.26 2.41
N GLN A 170 -2.39 17.04 1.37
CA GLN A 170 -2.28 15.83 0.53
C GLN A 170 -0.98 15.83 -0.26
N LEU A 171 -0.58 16.98 -0.83
CA LEU A 171 0.64 17.07 -1.62
C LEU A 171 1.90 16.81 -0.78
N GLU A 172 1.89 17.21 0.50
CA GLU A 172 2.98 16.93 1.44
C GLU A 172 3.19 15.43 1.70
N SER A 173 2.15 14.61 1.57
CA SER A 173 2.25 13.15 1.71
C SER A 173 2.49 12.39 0.39
N MET A 174 2.52 13.09 -0.74
CA MET A 174 2.65 12.50 -2.08
C MET A 174 4.10 12.54 -2.60
N GLY A 175 5.08 12.33 -1.71
CA GLY A 175 6.51 12.30 -2.05
C GLY A 175 7.16 10.93 -1.86
N ARG A 176 8.27 10.69 -2.56
CA ARG A 176 9.06 9.45 -2.47
C ARG A 176 9.34 8.99 -1.03
N ASN A 177 9.67 9.92 -0.13
CA ASN A 177 9.96 9.63 1.28
C ASN A 177 8.74 9.11 2.08
N ASN A 178 7.53 9.22 1.54
CA ASN A 178 6.30 8.71 2.15
C ASN A 178 6.03 7.24 1.81
N ILE A 179 6.66 6.66 0.78
CA ILE A 179 6.41 5.28 0.34
C ILE A 179 6.59 4.30 1.49
N VAL A 180 7.77 4.28 2.13
CA VAL A 180 8.09 3.29 3.17
C VAL A 180 7.23 3.48 4.43
N PRO A 181 7.06 4.70 4.99
CA PRO A 181 6.14 4.93 6.10
C PRO A 181 4.70 4.48 5.79
N ASP A 182 4.19 4.78 4.59
CA ASP A 182 2.84 4.42 4.20
C ASP A 182 2.68 2.90 4.02
N CYS A 183 3.64 2.22 3.37
CA CYS A 183 3.68 0.76 3.26
C CYS A 183 3.54 0.11 4.65
N ILE A 184 4.34 0.54 5.61
CA ILE A 184 4.32 -0.02 6.98
C ILE A 184 2.99 0.33 7.66
N THR A 185 2.53 1.57 7.54
CA THR A 185 1.29 2.04 8.18
C THR A 185 0.08 1.24 7.72
N PHE A 186 -0.14 1.15 6.41
CA PHE A 186 -1.29 0.44 5.85
C PHE A 186 -1.20 -1.08 6.09
N TYR A 187 0.02 -1.64 6.05
CA TYR A 187 0.19 -3.04 6.36
C TYR A 187 -0.13 -3.37 7.82
N LEU A 188 0.37 -2.57 8.78
CA LEU A 188 0.04 -2.75 10.19
C LEU A 188 -1.46 -2.56 10.45
N LEU A 189 -2.12 -1.59 9.80
CA LEU A 189 -3.57 -1.42 9.92
C LEU A 189 -4.36 -2.63 9.39
N SER A 190 -3.84 -3.31 8.36
CA SER A 190 -4.47 -4.54 7.84
C SER A 190 -4.35 -5.73 8.80
N LEU A 191 -3.24 -5.81 9.54
CA LEU A 191 -2.97 -6.88 10.51
C LEU A 191 -3.64 -6.62 11.87
N TYR A 192 -3.74 -5.35 12.26
CA TYR A 192 -4.27 -4.93 13.56
C TYR A 192 -5.43 -3.94 13.36
N PRO A 193 -6.55 -4.37 12.76
CA PRO A 193 -7.69 -3.50 12.54
C PRO A 193 -8.32 -3.07 13.87
N MET A 194 -8.97 -1.90 13.85
CA MET A 194 -9.74 -1.42 14.98
C MET A 194 -11.10 -2.13 15.05
N ASP A 195 -11.42 -2.70 16.21
CA ASP A 195 -12.70 -3.36 16.43
C ASP A 195 -13.86 -2.34 16.50
N ASN A 196 -14.97 -2.68 15.85
CA ASN A 196 -16.21 -1.90 15.81
C ASN A 196 -16.00 -0.46 15.33
N TYR A 197 -15.13 -0.27 14.33
CA TYR A 197 -14.67 1.03 13.81
C TYR A 197 -15.79 2.08 13.67
N ASP A 198 -16.94 1.71 13.11
CA ASP A 198 -18.06 2.64 12.87
C ASP A 198 -18.67 3.20 14.15
N SER A 199 -18.63 2.46 15.25
CA SER A 199 -19.15 2.89 16.56
C SER A 199 -18.14 3.68 17.40
N ARG A 200 -16.88 3.75 16.99
CA ARG A 200 -15.79 4.39 17.75
C ARG A 200 -15.80 5.89 17.56
N SER A 201 -15.44 6.61 18.61
CA SER A 201 -15.28 8.07 18.55
C SER A 201 -14.08 8.47 17.67
N GLN A 202 -14.08 9.70 17.14
CA GLN A 202 -12.95 10.21 16.35
C GLN A 202 -11.65 10.18 17.15
N LEU A 203 -11.69 10.51 18.45
CA LEU A 203 -10.53 10.45 19.33
C LEU A 203 -9.93 9.04 19.41
N GLU A 204 -10.77 8.00 19.50
CA GLU A 204 -10.27 6.62 19.53
C GLU A 204 -9.66 6.21 18.19
N LYS A 205 -10.25 6.65 17.07
CA LYS A 205 -9.70 6.42 15.73
C LYS A 205 -8.34 7.10 15.56
N ASP A 206 -8.22 8.33 16.04
CA ASP A 206 -6.97 9.09 16.02
C ASP A 206 -5.91 8.46 16.93
N LEU A 207 -6.31 7.96 18.11
CA LEU A 207 -5.40 7.22 19.00
C LEU A 207 -4.96 5.91 18.36
N HIS A 208 -5.86 5.17 17.69
CA HIS A 208 -5.51 3.96 16.96
C HIS A 208 -4.45 4.23 15.89
N MET A 209 -4.66 5.28 15.08
CA MET A 209 -3.67 5.74 14.12
C MET A 209 -2.37 6.17 14.81
N GLY A 210 -2.46 6.88 15.92
CA GLY A 210 -1.31 7.30 16.73
C GLY A 210 -0.46 6.13 17.24
N LYS A 211 -1.07 4.99 17.58
CA LYS A 211 -0.35 3.75 17.95
C LYS A 211 0.45 3.24 16.77
N VAL A 212 -0.18 3.10 15.61
CA VAL A 212 0.45 2.60 14.38
C VAL A 212 1.59 3.53 13.95
N MET A 213 1.34 4.84 13.87
CA MET A 213 2.36 5.84 13.54
C MET A 213 3.53 5.84 14.52
N TRP A 214 3.28 5.60 15.82
CA TRP A 214 4.34 5.47 16.80
C TRP A 214 5.22 4.24 16.53
N VAL A 215 4.62 3.10 16.18
CA VAL A 215 5.36 1.89 15.78
C VAL A 215 6.12 2.12 14.47
N VAL A 216 5.54 2.83 13.50
CA VAL A 216 6.22 3.18 12.24
C VAL A 216 7.47 4.01 12.51
N ASN A 217 7.41 5.04 13.36
CA ASN A 217 8.60 5.79 13.77
C ASN A 217 9.69 4.89 14.40
N LYS A 218 9.29 3.89 15.20
CA LYS A 218 10.22 2.92 15.76
C LYS A 218 10.86 2.04 14.69
N ALA A 219 10.06 1.51 13.76
CA ALA A 219 10.53 0.70 12.65
C ALA A 219 11.52 1.46 11.75
N LEU A 220 11.22 2.72 11.44
CA LEU A 220 12.06 3.61 10.64
C LEU A 220 13.34 4.06 11.37
N GLY A 221 13.39 3.94 12.70
CA GLY A 221 14.51 4.40 13.52
C GLY A 221 14.65 5.92 13.65
N HIS A 222 13.65 6.70 13.20
CA HIS A 222 13.60 8.15 13.30
C HIS A 222 12.16 8.65 13.42
N HIS A 223 11.99 9.92 13.83
CA HIS A 223 10.67 10.53 13.98
C HIS A 223 10.16 11.06 12.64
N PHE A 224 9.29 10.29 11.96
CA PHE A 224 8.62 10.68 10.72
C PHE A 224 7.26 11.32 11.01
N TYR A 225 6.39 10.63 11.76
CA TYR A 225 5.11 11.17 12.21
C TYR A 225 5.26 11.93 13.52
N ASP A 226 4.79 13.18 13.56
CA ASP A 226 4.78 14.01 14.77
C ASP A 226 3.39 14.58 15.03
N THR A 227 2.55 13.76 15.65
CA THR A 227 1.20 14.16 16.05
C THR A 227 1.06 14.12 17.57
N ASN A 228 0.07 14.85 18.10
CA ASN A 228 -0.28 14.79 19.52
C ASN A 228 -0.55 13.34 19.98
N TYR A 229 -1.16 12.53 19.13
CA TYR A 229 -1.48 11.13 19.41
C TYR A 229 -0.24 10.24 19.48
N VAL A 230 0.71 10.40 18.55
CA VAL A 230 2.02 9.74 18.62
C VAL A 230 2.75 10.11 19.92
N SER A 231 2.68 11.39 20.31
CA SER A 231 3.24 11.88 21.56
C SER A 231 2.57 11.27 22.80
N MET A 232 1.24 11.12 22.80
CA MET A 232 0.49 10.47 23.89
C MET A 232 0.86 9.00 24.03
N VAL A 233 0.87 8.24 22.93
CA VAL A 233 1.28 6.83 22.91
C VAL A 233 2.73 6.69 23.39
N GLY A 234 3.63 7.57 22.93
CA GLY A 234 5.02 7.56 23.39
C GLY A 234 5.18 7.84 24.88
N LYS A 235 4.36 8.72 25.47
CA LYS A 235 4.35 8.96 26.93
C LYS A 235 3.86 7.71 27.68
N TYR A 236 2.80 7.06 27.17
CA TYR A 236 2.27 5.83 27.73
C TYR A 236 3.32 4.72 27.75
N MET A 237 3.95 4.42 26.60
CA MET A 237 4.95 3.34 26.48
C MET A 237 6.19 3.58 27.36
N ARG A 238 6.59 4.84 27.59
CA ARG A 238 7.69 5.16 28.52
C ARG A 238 7.35 4.89 29.99
N ARG A 239 6.09 5.08 30.38
CA ARG A 239 5.61 4.81 31.75
C ARG A 239 5.33 3.33 32.00
N HIS A 240 5.10 2.56 30.94
CA HIS A 240 4.73 1.15 31.00
C HIS A 240 5.74 0.30 30.24
N SER A 241 6.98 0.24 30.72
CA SER A 241 8.08 -0.50 30.07
C SER A 241 7.86 -2.01 29.92
N GLY A 242 6.87 -2.58 30.62
CA GLY A 242 6.46 -3.98 30.49
C GLY A 242 5.48 -4.26 29.34
N VAL A 243 4.92 -3.23 28.69
CA VAL A 243 4.00 -3.39 27.56
C VAL A 243 4.81 -3.58 26.28
N SER A 244 4.57 -4.67 25.56
CA SER A 244 5.22 -4.95 24.27
C SER A 244 4.55 -4.18 23.12
N VAL A 245 5.23 -4.10 21.97
CA VAL A 245 4.65 -3.52 20.74
C VAL A 245 3.43 -4.31 20.26
N ALA A 246 3.47 -5.65 20.36
CA ALA A 246 2.34 -6.51 20.04
C ALA A 246 1.11 -6.15 20.90
N GLN A 247 1.29 -6.09 22.23
CA GLN A 247 0.22 -5.72 23.16
C GLN A 247 -0.35 -4.32 22.89
N LEU A 248 0.52 -3.36 22.52
CA LEU A 248 0.07 -2.02 22.13
C LEU A 248 -0.83 -2.05 20.88
N LEU A 249 -0.40 -2.76 19.83
CA LEU A 249 -1.14 -2.85 18.57
C LEU A 249 -2.47 -3.59 18.75
N GLU A 250 -2.46 -4.73 19.44
CA GLU A 250 -3.63 -5.58 19.74
C GLU A 250 -4.66 -4.91 20.68
N SER A 251 -4.24 -3.97 21.52
CA SER A 251 -5.14 -3.32 22.47
C SER A 251 -6.23 -2.49 21.78
N ASN A 252 -7.50 -2.82 22.04
CA ASN A 252 -8.67 -2.06 21.63
C ASN A 252 -9.26 -1.17 22.75
N ASP A 253 -8.52 -1.02 23.87
CA ASP A 253 -8.83 -0.08 24.94
C ASP A 253 -7.97 1.19 24.80
N TYR A 254 -8.61 2.28 24.39
CA TYR A 254 -7.97 3.58 24.18
C TYR A 254 -8.02 4.47 25.43
N SER A 255 -8.70 4.05 26.50
CA SER A 255 -8.77 4.81 27.74
C SER A 255 -7.41 4.86 28.46
N ILE A 256 -6.53 3.89 28.16
CA ILE A 256 -5.17 3.76 28.71
C ILE A 256 -4.25 4.94 28.38
N PHE A 257 -4.58 5.74 27.35
CA PHE A 257 -3.78 6.89 26.91
C PHE A 257 -4.14 8.20 27.61
N LYS A 258 -5.13 8.19 28.50
CA LYS A 258 -5.59 9.36 29.27
C LYS A 258 -4.69 9.66 30.47
#